data_AF-A0ABC8WE95-F1
#
_entry.id   AF-A0ABC8WE95-F1
#
_cell.length_a   1.000
_cell.length_b   1.000
_cell.length_c   1.000
_cell.angle_alpha   90.00
_cell.angle_beta   90.00
_cell.angle_gamma   90.00
#
_symmetry.space_group_name_H-M   'P 1'
#
loop_
_entity.id
_entity.type
_entity.pdbx_description
1 polymer ?
#
loop_
_entity_poly.entity_id
_entity_poly.type
_entity_poly.pdbx_seq_one_letter_code
_entity_poly.pdbx_strand_id
1 'polypeptide(L)'
;MIVMVADKVASSGYFVVVPDFFHGDAYVPENAERSLKVWSKSHPTERAFGEAKPVIAALKDKGVCFIGSAGYCWGAKVVVELSKVNLVQAAVLLHPTFVTVDDMEEVRCPISVLGAEIDKISPPELVKQFEKVLSANSGVGHFVKIFPGARHGWSVRYSRDDVFAVKRAEEALADMIGWFNKNLKLTLKLKPSL
;
A
#
# COMPACT_ATOMS: atom_id res chain seq x y z
N MET A 1 15.71 0.83 -2.03
CA MET A 1 14.76 -0.13 -2.65
C MET A 1 13.41 0.52 -2.96
N ILE A 2 12.75 1.19 -2.00
CA ILE A 2 11.49 1.92 -2.27
C ILE A 2 11.65 3.02 -3.33
N VAL A 3 12.80 3.70 -3.36
CA VAL A 3 13.14 4.70 -4.39
C VAL A 3 13.05 4.12 -5.81
N MET A 4 13.54 2.90 -6.02
CA MET A 4 13.46 2.26 -7.34
C MET A 4 12.02 1.94 -7.76
N VAL A 5 11.16 1.61 -6.79
CA VAL A 5 9.74 1.41 -7.07
C VAL A 5 9.08 2.75 -7.40
N ALA A 6 9.42 3.81 -6.67
CA ALA A 6 8.93 5.16 -6.95
C ALA A 6 9.32 5.61 -8.36
N ASP A 7 10.55 5.36 -8.80
CA ASP A 7 11.00 5.68 -10.16
C ASP A 7 10.20 4.92 -11.23
N LYS A 8 9.91 3.63 -11.00
CA LYS A 8 9.09 2.83 -11.93
C LYS A 8 7.64 3.30 -11.98
N VAL A 9 7.06 3.68 -10.84
CA VAL A 9 5.71 4.26 -10.78
C VAL A 9 5.68 5.63 -11.46
N ALA A 10 6.69 6.46 -11.25
CA ALA A 10 6.82 7.76 -11.92
C ALA A 10 6.93 7.59 -13.45
N SER A 11 7.70 6.59 -13.89
CA SER A 11 7.83 6.23 -15.31
C SER A 11 6.51 5.73 -15.94
N SER A 12 5.52 5.40 -15.12
CA SER A 12 4.16 5.02 -15.55
C SER A 12 3.19 6.22 -15.65
N GLY A 13 3.69 7.45 -15.52
CA GLY A 13 2.92 8.69 -15.70
C GLY A 13 2.40 9.33 -14.40
N TYR A 14 2.87 8.89 -13.24
CA TYR A 14 2.48 9.44 -11.95
C TYR A 14 3.48 10.47 -11.42
N PHE A 15 2.98 11.51 -10.75
CA PHE A 15 3.81 12.27 -9.82
C PHE A 15 3.91 11.50 -8.51
N VAL A 16 5.13 11.15 -8.08
CA VAL A 16 5.36 10.28 -6.92
C VAL A 16 6.11 11.03 -5.83
N VAL A 17 5.64 10.90 -4.59
CA VAL A 17 6.36 11.34 -3.40
C VAL A 17 6.57 10.16 -2.46
N VAL A 18 7.75 10.11 -1.83
CA VAL A 18 8.09 9.12 -0.80
C VAL A 18 8.52 9.88 0.45
N PRO A 19 7.60 10.19 1.38
CA PRO A 19 7.95 10.88 2.61
C PRO A 19 8.84 9.99 3.49
N ASP A 20 9.85 10.60 4.11
CA ASP A 20 10.66 9.91 5.13
C ASP A 20 9.94 9.94 6.48
N PHE A 21 9.05 8.97 6.69
CA PHE A 21 8.37 8.78 7.99
C PHE A 21 9.27 8.17 9.07
N PHE A 22 10.48 7.74 8.72
CA PHE A 22 11.43 7.13 9.66
C PHE A 22 12.46 8.13 10.17
N HIS A 23 12.48 9.36 9.64
CA HIS A 23 13.36 10.43 10.09
C HIS A 23 14.83 9.99 10.09
N GLY A 24 15.25 9.30 9.03
CA GLY A 24 16.58 8.73 8.87
C GLY A 24 16.86 7.41 9.62
N ASP A 25 15.91 6.89 10.42
CA ASP A 25 16.09 5.69 11.25
C ASP A 25 15.38 4.46 10.66
N ALA A 26 15.85 4.02 9.48
CA ALA A 26 15.27 2.90 8.76
C ALA A 26 15.38 1.55 9.51
N TYR A 27 14.37 0.69 9.36
CA TYR A 27 14.40 -0.67 9.91
C TYR A 27 15.43 -1.55 9.19
N VAL A 28 16.30 -2.20 9.98
CA VAL A 28 17.31 -3.17 9.50
C VAL A 28 16.94 -4.57 10.00
N PRO A 29 16.40 -5.45 9.14
CA PRO A 29 15.94 -6.79 9.53
C PRO A 29 17.03 -7.68 10.16
N GLU A 30 18.27 -7.47 9.77
CA GLU A 30 19.43 -8.25 10.21
C GLU A 30 19.90 -7.84 11.62
N ASN A 31 19.42 -6.71 12.16
CA ASN A 31 19.74 -6.27 13.50
C ASN A 31 18.90 -7.02 14.55
N ALA A 32 19.46 -8.10 15.08
CA ALA A 32 18.81 -8.92 16.11
C ALA A 32 18.51 -8.17 17.42
N GLU A 33 19.30 -7.14 17.77
CA GLU A 33 19.11 -6.35 18.99
C GLU A 33 17.90 -5.41 18.89
N ARG A 34 17.50 -5.06 17.66
CA ARG A 34 16.38 -4.16 17.39
C ARG A 34 15.34 -4.80 16.47
N SER A 35 14.67 -5.81 17.01
CA SER A 35 13.53 -6.46 16.35
C SER A 35 12.48 -5.46 15.85
N LEU A 36 11.67 -5.86 14.87
CA LEU A 36 10.56 -5.06 14.35
C LEU A 36 9.68 -4.47 15.46
N LYS A 37 9.38 -5.24 16.50
CA LYS A 37 8.57 -4.81 17.66
C LYS A 37 9.25 -3.70 18.48
N VAL A 38 10.58 -3.72 18.57
CA VAL A 38 11.33 -2.69 19.28
C VAL A 38 11.45 -1.44 18.41
N TRP A 39 11.82 -1.60 17.13
CA TRP A 39 11.92 -0.50 16.18
C TRP A 39 10.59 0.24 16.00
N SER A 40 9.46 -0.47 15.90
CA SER A 40 8.15 0.14 15.71
C SER A 40 7.67 1.00 16.89
N LYS A 41 8.26 0.86 18.08
CA LYS A 41 7.97 1.76 19.21
C LYS A 41 8.52 3.17 18.99
N SER A 42 9.65 3.28 18.28
CA SER A 42 10.22 4.57 17.87
C SER A 42 9.50 5.17 16.66
N HIS A 43 8.85 4.31 15.87
CA HIS A 43 8.16 4.66 14.63
C HIS A 43 6.70 4.19 14.65
N PRO A 44 5.85 4.75 15.53
CA PRO A 44 4.44 4.39 15.60
C PRO A 44 3.71 4.83 14.32
N THR A 45 2.82 3.97 13.81
CA THR A 45 2.09 4.21 12.57
C THR A 45 1.15 5.40 12.66
N GLU A 46 0.66 5.72 13.85
CA GLU A 46 -0.24 6.84 14.14
C GLU A 46 0.45 8.18 13.88
N ARG A 47 1.73 8.28 14.25
CA ARG A 47 2.56 9.47 13.97
C ARG A 47 2.69 9.67 12.47
N ALA A 48 3.04 8.62 11.74
CA ALA A 48 3.21 8.70 10.28
C ALA A 48 1.90 8.96 9.54
N PHE A 49 0.78 8.43 10.03
CA PHE A 49 -0.56 8.83 9.55
C PHE A 49 -0.79 10.33 9.75
N GLY A 50 -0.42 10.89 10.91
CA GLY A 50 -0.44 12.32 11.18
C GLY A 50 0.43 13.12 10.21
N GLU A 51 1.68 12.67 9.98
CA GLU A 51 2.66 13.30 9.10
C GLU A 51 2.29 13.18 7.61
N ALA A 52 1.53 12.16 7.21
CA ALA A 52 1.05 12.01 5.83
C ALA A 52 0.03 13.08 5.43
N LYS A 53 -0.78 13.58 6.38
CA LYS A 53 -1.83 14.59 6.12
C LYS A 53 -1.27 15.90 5.54
N PRO A 54 -0.26 16.57 6.14
CA PRO A 54 0.31 17.78 5.56
C PRO A 54 1.01 17.53 4.22
N VAL A 55 1.58 16.34 3.98
CA VAL A 55 2.12 15.98 2.66
C VAL A 55 1.00 15.96 1.62
N ILE A 56 -0.12 15.29 1.92
CA ILE A 56 -1.29 15.22 1.04
C ILE A 56 -1.88 16.63 0.79
N ALA A 57 -1.94 17.48 1.82
CA ALA A 57 -2.37 18.86 1.67
C ALA A 57 -1.46 19.65 0.72
N ALA A 58 -0.14 19.55 0.88
CA ALA A 58 0.82 20.21 0.00
C ALA A 58 0.74 19.72 -1.46
N LEU A 59 0.40 18.45 -1.69
CA LEU A 59 0.13 17.93 -3.04
C LEU A 59 -1.10 18.60 -3.66
N LYS A 60 -2.19 18.73 -2.89
CA LYS A 60 -3.41 19.41 -3.33
C LYS A 60 -3.18 20.88 -3.63
N ASP A 61 -2.41 21.57 -2.80
CA ASP A 61 -2.04 22.99 -3.01
C ASP A 61 -1.21 23.19 -4.29
N LYS A 62 -0.47 22.16 -4.72
CA LYS A 62 0.26 22.13 -6.00
C LYS A 62 -0.61 21.74 -7.20
N GLY A 63 -1.92 21.57 -7.01
CA GLY A 63 -2.88 21.24 -8.07
C GLY A 63 -3.09 19.75 -8.32
N VAL A 64 -2.62 18.86 -7.43
CA VAL A 64 -2.89 17.42 -7.57
C VAL A 64 -4.34 17.13 -7.16
N CYS A 65 -5.17 16.75 -8.13
CA CYS A 65 -6.61 16.48 -7.91
C CYS A 65 -6.90 15.07 -7.40
N PHE A 66 -6.09 14.08 -7.80
CA PHE A 66 -6.28 12.67 -7.47
C PHE A 66 -5.02 12.11 -6.84
N ILE A 67 -5.16 11.54 -5.64
CA ILE A 67 -4.06 11.02 -4.84
C ILE A 67 -4.38 9.56 -4.50
N GLY A 68 -3.49 8.65 -4.90
CA GLY A 68 -3.47 7.29 -4.38
C GLY A 68 -2.30 7.10 -3.42
N SER A 69 -2.40 6.08 -2.58
CA SER A 69 -1.35 5.73 -1.63
C SER A 69 -1.05 4.24 -1.67
N ALA A 70 0.23 3.89 -1.75
CA ALA A 70 0.72 2.52 -1.67
C ALA A 70 1.58 2.33 -0.41
N GLY A 71 1.31 1.27 0.35
CA GLY A 71 1.97 0.97 1.61
C GLY A 71 2.57 -0.42 1.61
N TYR A 72 3.84 -0.52 2.02
CA TYR A 72 4.61 -1.77 2.04
C TYR A 72 4.96 -2.14 3.48
N CYS A 73 4.71 -3.39 3.89
CA CYS A 73 5.02 -3.85 5.26
C CYS A 73 4.35 -2.93 6.29
N TRP A 74 5.13 -2.29 7.16
CA TRP A 74 4.72 -1.30 8.13
C TRP A 74 3.90 -0.15 7.50
N GLY A 75 4.26 0.28 6.29
CA GLY A 75 3.58 1.37 5.60
C GLY A 75 2.14 1.03 5.20
N ALA A 76 1.78 -0.26 5.14
CA ALA A 76 0.42 -0.69 4.86
C ALA A 76 -0.56 -0.23 5.96
N LYS A 77 -0.12 -0.19 7.23
CA LYS A 77 -0.96 0.33 8.31
C LYS A 77 -1.23 1.83 8.15
N VAL A 78 -0.23 2.61 7.76
CA VAL A 78 -0.43 4.04 7.46
C VAL A 78 -1.42 4.23 6.32
N VAL A 79 -1.30 3.43 5.25
CA VAL A 79 -2.17 3.51 4.08
C VAL A 79 -3.60 3.04 4.35
N VAL A 80 -3.80 1.98 5.15
CA VAL A 80 -5.17 1.58 5.51
C VAL A 80 -5.84 2.68 6.35
N GLU A 81 -5.14 3.32 7.29
CA GLU A 81 -5.70 4.47 8.03
C GLU A 81 -6.04 5.65 7.10
N LEU A 82 -5.19 5.94 6.10
CA LEU A 82 -5.49 6.94 5.08
C LEU A 82 -6.73 6.57 4.26
N SER A 83 -6.98 5.28 4.01
CA SER A 83 -8.15 4.81 3.26
C SER A 83 -9.48 4.93 4.02
N LYS A 84 -9.43 5.10 5.35
CA LYS A 84 -10.61 5.34 6.21
C LYS A 84 -11.04 6.81 6.21
N VAL A 85 -10.16 7.70 5.75
CA VAL A 85 -10.42 9.14 5.67
C VAL A 85 -10.42 9.59 4.21
N ASN A 86 -11.25 10.56 3.84
CA ASN A 86 -11.41 11.01 2.44
C ASN A 86 -10.22 11.86 1.94
N LEU A 87 -8.99 11.40 2.18
CA LEU A 87 -7.75 12.05 1.79
C LEU A 87 -7.15 11.47 0.50
N VAL A 88 -7.37 10.17 0.26
CA VAL A 88 -6.91 9.44 -0.93
C VAL A 88 -8.08 8.80 -1.66
N GLN A 89 -7.96 8.60 -2.97
CA GLN A 89 -8.99 8.02 -3.83
C GLN A 89 -8.77 6.53 -4.09
N ALA A 90 -7.56 6.01 -3.87
CA ALA A 90 -7.27 4.59 -3.97
C ALA A 90 -6.10 4.20 -3.07
N ALA A 91 -6.18 3.02 -2.47
CA ALA A 91 -5.15 2.46 -1.61
C ALA A 91 -4.63 1.13 -2.15
N VAL A 92 -3.34 0.85 -1.96
CA VAL A 92 -2.73 -0.46 -2.23
C VAL A 92 -1.86 -0.86 -1.05
N LEU A 93 -2.12 -2.04 -0.50
CA LEU A 93 -1.33 -2.64 0.57
C LEU A 93 -0.52 -3.80 -0.01
N LEU A 94 0.79 -3.83 0.27
CA LEU A 94 1.69 -4.90 -0.15
C LEU A 94 2.34 -5.53 1.07
N HIS A 95 2.22 -6.85 1.21
CA HIS A 95 2.68 -7.64 2.38
C HIS A 95 2.40 -6.91 3.71
N PRO A 96 1.13 -6.63 4.03
CA PRO A 96 0.76 -5.71 5.10
C PRO A 96 1.31 -6.13 6.47
N THR A 97 1.59 -5.16 7.33
CA THR A 97 1.99 -5.39 8.72
C THR A 97 1.19 -4.46 9.62
N PHE A 98 0.76 -4.96 10.79
CA PHE A 98 -0.08 -4.25 11.77
C PHE A 98 -1.50 -3.88 11.30
N VAL A 99 -1.92 -4.38 10.14
CA VAL A 99 -3.29 -4.23 9.63
C VAL A 99 -4.17 -5.32 10.23
N THR A 100 -5.35 -4.94 10.74
CA THR A 100 -6.34 -5.84 11.35
C THR A 100 -7.57 -6.02 10.47
N VAL A 101 -8.46 -6.93 10.87
CA VAL A 101 -9.74 -7.13 10.17
C VAL A 101 -10.64 -5.89 10.35
N ASP A 102 -10.69 -5.33 11.55
CA ASP A 102 -11.43 -4.10 11.87
C ASP A 102 -10.99 -2.93 10.99
N ASP A 103 -9.70 -2.85 10.65
CA ASP A 103 -9.22 -1.81 9.73
C ASP A 103 -9.92 -1.86 8.37
N MET A 104 -10.26 -3.06 7.90
CA MET A 104 -10.94 -3.28 6.61
C MET A 104 -12.41 -2.89 6.65
N GLU A 105 -13.07 -2.99 7.82
CA GLU A 105 -14.46 -2.60 8.00
C GLU A 105 -14.66 -1.09 7.82
N GLU A 106 -13.64 -0.31 8.16
CA GLU A 106 -13.68 1.15 8.12
C GLU A 106 -13.24 1.76 6.78
N VAL A 107 -12.73 0.96 5.84
CA VAL A 107 -12.21 1.44 4.55
C VAL A 107 -13.31 2.15 3.76
N ARG A 108 -12.99 3.31 3.17
CA ARG A 108 -13.94 4.15 2.43
C ARG A 108 -13.57 4.41 0.97
N CYS A 109 -12.34 4.12 0.56
CA CYS A 109 -11.90 4.24 -0.83
C CYS A 109 -11.56 2.87 -1.42
N PRO A 110 -11.56 2.71 -2.76
CA PRO A 110 -11.08 1.50 -3.40
C PRO A 110 -9.72 1.04 -2.88
N ILE A 111 -9.63 -0.22 -2.44
CA ILE A 111 -8.41 -0.78 -1.85
C ILE A 111 -7.96 -2.08 -2.53
N SER A 112 -6.67 -2.22 -2.77
CA SER A 112 -6.07 -3.49 -3.14
C SER A 112 -5.19 -4.05 -2.02
N VAL A 113 -5.25 -5.36 -1.79
CA VAL A 113 -4.39 -6.06 -0.84
C VAL A 113 -3.63 -7.16 -1.58
N LEU A 114 -2.31 -6.98 -1.67
CA LEU A 114 -1.40 -7.96 -2.22
C LEU A 114 -0.70 -8.67 -1.05
N GLY A 115 -0.96 -9.97 -0.90
CA GLY A 115 -0.38 -10.84 0.12
C GLY A 115 0.64 -11.83 -0.44
N ALA A 116 1.46 -12.41 0.43
CA ALA A 116 2.43 -13.45 0.08
C ALA A 116 2.00 -14.81 0.67
N GLU A 117 2.20 -15.90 -0.08
CA GLU A 117 1.82 -17.24 0.36
C GLU A 117 2.61 -17.71 1.60
N ILE A 118 3.91 -17.41 1.67
CA ILE A 118 4.82 -17.88 2.72
C ILE A 118 5.01 -16.80 3.81
N ASP A 119 4.08 -15.85 3.89
CA ASP A 119 4.14 -14.75 4.86
C ASP A 119 3.66 -15.21 6.25
N LYS A 120 4.44 -14.92 7.30
CA LYS A 120 4.07 -15.22 8.69
C LYS A 120 3.51 -14.00 9.44
N ILE A 121 3.67 -12.80 8.88
CA ILE A 121 3.21 -11.54 9.47
C ILE A 121 1.76 -11.28 9.04
N SER A 122 1.50 -11.40 7.74
CA SER A 122 0.14 -11.36 7.18
C SER A 122 -0.14 -12.65 6.41
N PRO A 123 -0.39 -13.76 7.12
CA PRO A 123 -0.56 -15.05 6.47
C PRO A 123 -1.80 -15.07 5.55
N PRO A 124 -1.86 -15.99 4.57
CA PRO A 124 -2.98 -16.11 3.62
C PRO A 124 -4.36 -16.11 4.27
N GLU A 125 -4.49 -16.72 5.45
CA GLU A 125 -5.75 -16.78 6.21
C GLU A 125 -6.22 -15.39 6.62
N LEU A 126 -5.31 -14.52 7.08
CA LEU A 126 -5.62 -13.14 7.44
C LEU A 126 -5.98 -12.32 6.20
N VAL A 127 -5.23 -12.48 5.10
CA VAL A 127 -5.51 -11.77 3.84
C VAL A 127 -6.89 -12.16 3.28
N LYS A 128 -7.28 -13.44 3.40
CA LYS A 128 -8.64 -13.90 3.04
C LYS A 128 -9.72 -13.34 3.96
N GLN A 129 -9.42 -13.12 5.25
CA GLN A 129 -10.36 -12.43 6.15
C GLN A 129 -10.59 -10.99 5.72
N PHE A 130 -9.53 -10.27 5.29
CA PHE A 130 -9.67 -8.94 4.71
C PHE A 130 -10.57 -8.95 3.49
N GLU A 131 -10.36 -9.88 2.55
CA GLU A 131 -11.20 -10.03 1.37
C GLU A 131 -12.67 -10.27 1.72
N LYS A 132 -12.94 -11.14 2.71
CA LYS A 132 -14.30 -11.41 3.18
C LYS A 132 -15.00 -10.16 3.71
N VAL A 133 -14.31 -9.36 4.52
CA VAL A 133 -14.87 -8.10 5.05
C VAL A 133 -15.12 -7.09 3.95
N LEU A 134 -14.14 -6.90 3.06
CA LEU A 134 -14.27 -6.00 1.91
C LEU A 134 -15.40 -6.43 0.97
N SER A 135 -15.59 -7.74 0.78
CA SER A 135 -16.69 -8.31 -0.01
C SER A 135 -18.07 -8.08 0.61
N ALA A 136 -18.16 -8.00 1.93
CA ALA A 136 -19.41 -7.66 2.62
C ALA A 136 -19.78 -6.17 2.47
N ASN A 137 -18.81 -5.30 2.16
CA ASN A 137 -19.01 -3.88 1.93
C ASN A 137 -19.11 -3.57 0.42
N SER A 138 -20.33 -3.67 -0.13
CA SER A 138 -20.59 -3.44 -1.57
C SER A 138 -20.28 -2.02 -2.06
N GLY A 139 -20.07 -1.06 -1.15
CA GLY A 139 -19.72 0.32 -1.49
C GLY A 139 -18.24 0.54 -1.83
N VAL A 140 -17.36 -0.43 -1.54
CA VAL A 140 -15.91 -0.30 -1.71
C VAL A 140 -15.39 -1.29 -2.74
N GLY A 141 -14.89 -0.76 -3.86
CA GLY A 141 -14.18 -1.58 -4.84
C GLY A 141 -12.92 -2.18 -4.23
N HIS A 142 -12.71 -3.49 -4.36
CA HIS A 142 -11.53 -4.14 -3.83
C HIS A 142 -10.88 -5.13 -4.82
N PHE A 143 -9.61 -5.42 -4.59
CA PHE A 143 -8.86 -6.48 -5.27
C PHE A 143 -7.87 -7.12 -4.30
N VAL A 144 -8.04 -8.40 -4.03
CA VAL A 144 -7.16 -9.16 -3.15
C VAL A 144 -6.46 -10.25 -3.95
N LYS A 145 -5.15 -10.39 -3.75
CA LYS A 145 -4.35 -11.42 -4.42
C LYS A 145 -3.24 -11.92 -3.51
N ILE A 146 -3.12 -13.23 -3.40
CA ILE A 146 -2.01 -13.90 -2.70
C ILE A 146 -1.04 -14.43 -3.76
N PHE A 147 0.23 -14.06 -3.65
CA PHE A 147 1.27 -14.43 -4.61
C PHE A 147 1.90 -15.78 -4.21
N PRO A 148 1.77 -16.83 -5.05
CA PRO A 148 2.38 -18.13 -4.79
C PRO A 148 3.91 -18.03 -4.76
N GLY A 149 4.54 -18.72 -3.81
CA GLY A 149 5.99 -18.74 -3.58
C GLY A 149 6.57 -17.43 -3.05
N ALA A 150 5.76 -16.38 -2.88
CA ALA A 150 6.22 -15.11 -2.34
C ALA A 150 6.34 -15.16 -0.81
N ARG A 151 7.33 -14.43 -0.28
CA ARG A 151 7.57 -14.23 1.15
C ARG A 151 7.35 -12.77 1.52
N HIS A 152 7.28 -12.46 2.82
CA HIS A 152 7.16 -11.08 3.27
C HIS A 152 8.23 -10.16 2.63
N GLY A 153 7.80 -9.00 2.11
CA GLY A 153 8.69 -8.06 1.43
C GLY A 153 9.05 -8.42 -0.01
N TRP A 154 8.45 -9.45 -0.63
CA TRP A 154 8.83 -9.91 -1.99
C TRP A 154 8.81 -8.81 -3.04
N SER A 155 7.93 -7.80 -2.91
CA SER A 155 7.76 -6.74 -3.90
C SER A 155 8.90 -5.71 -3.85
N VAL A 156 9.72 -5.69 -2.79
CA VAL A 156 10.79 -4.69 -2.60
C VAL A 156 12.12 -5.26 -2.10
N ARG A 157 12.17 -6.49 -1.58
CA ARG A 157 13.37 -7.15 -1.02
C ARG A 157 13.73 -8.46 -1.74
N TYR A 158 13.51 -8.50 -3.04
CA TYR A 158 13.85 -9.65 -3.89
C TYR A 158 15.29 -9.56 -4.41
N SER A 159 15.91 -10.73 -4.66
CA SER A 159 17.18 -10.79 -5.38
C SER A 159 16.92 -10.57 -6.87
N ARG A 160 17.78 -9.80 -7.53
CA ARG A 160 17.70 -9.57 -8.99
C ARG A 160 18.17 -10.76 -9.81
N ASP A 161 18.97 -11.64 -9.20
CA ASP A 161 19.47 -12.85 -9.84
C ASP A 161 18.47 -14.01 -9.76
N ASP A 162 17.43 -13.86 -8.93
CA ASP A 162 16.32 -14.81 -8.85
C ASP A 162 15.20 -14.38 -9.80
N VAL A 163 15.19 -14.99 -10.99
CA VAL A 163 14.21 -14.71 -12.05
C VAL A 163 12.76 -14.89 -11.57
N PHE A 164 12.51 -15.86 -10.69
CA PHE A 164 11.18 -16.07 -10.13
C PHE A 164 10.78 -14.91 -9.22
N ALA A 165 11.67 -14.50 -8.31
CA ALA A 165 11.42 -13.39 -7.41
C ALA A 165 11.25 -12.05 -8.15
N VAL A 166 12.05 -11.80 -9.20
CA VAL A 166 11.90 -10.64 -10.08
C VAL A 166 10.52 -10.63 -10.72
N LYS A 167 10.12 -11.74 -11.36
CA LYS A 167 8.81 -11.84 -12.03
C LYS A 167 7.65 -11.59 -11.07
N ARG A 168 7.70 -12.12 -9.84
CA ARG A 168 6.66 -11.90 -8.82
C ARG A 168 6.62 -10.45 -8.33
N ALA A 169 7.77 -9.79 -8.19
CA ALA A 169 7.82 -8.39 -7.80
C ALA A 169 7.31 -7.46 -8.92
N GLU A 170 7.65 -7.74 -10.17
CA GLU A 170 7.16 -6.99 -11.34
C GLU A 170 5.66 -7.16 -11.54
N GLU A 171 5.13 -8.37 -11.32
CA GLU A 171 3.69 -8.61 -11.34
C GLU A 171 2.96 -7.85 -10.24
N ALA A 172 3.50 -7.79 -9.02
CA ALA A 172 2.90 -7.00 -7.94
C ALA A 172 2.92 -5.48 -8.23
N LEU A 173 3.99 -5.00 -8.86
CA LEU A 173 4.07 -3.61 -9.34
C LEU A 173 3.04 -3.34 -10.45
N ALA A 174 2.88 -4.25 -11.40
CA ALA A 174 1.88 -4.14 -12.46
C ALA A 174 0.45 -4.14 -11.91
N ASP A 175 0.14 -5.02 -10.95
CA ASP A 175 -1.16 -5.05 -10.27
C ASP A 175 -1.45 -3.73 -9.53
N MET A 176 -0.45 -3.17 -8.83
CA MET A 176 -0.57 -1.88 -8.16
C MET A 176 -0.83 -0.73 -9.16
N ILE A 177 -0.05 -0.64 -10.25
CA ILE A 177 -0.24 0.39 -11.28
C ILE A 177 -1.59 0.21 -11.98
N GLY A 178 -1.99 -1.03 -12.27
CA GLY A 178 -3.31 -1.34 -12.83
C GLY A 178 -4.44 -0.88 -11.93
N TRP A 179 -4.30 -1.09 -10.61
CA TRP A 179 -5.26 -0.61 -9.61
C TRP A 179 -5.38 0.92 -9.62
N PHE A 180 -4.26 1.63 -9.62
CA PHE A 180 -4.27 3.09 -9.70
C PHE A 180 -4.83 3.60 -11.03
N ASN A 181 -4.48 2.98 -12.16
CA ASN A 181 -5.01 3.34 -13.47
C ASN A 181 -6.53 3.21 -13.55
N LYS A 182 -7.10 2.24 -12.82
CA LYS A 182 -8.55 2.02 -12.73
C LYS A 182 -9.24 3.06 -11.85
N ASN A 183 -8.63 3.44 -10.73
CA ASN A 183 -9.30 4.19 -9.66
C ASN A 183 -8.88 5.66 -9.52
N LEU A 184 -7.78 6.10 -10.15
CA LEU A 184 -7.26 7.49 -10.09
C LEU A 184 -7.48 8.30 -11.38
N LYS A 185 -8.42 7.89 -12.23
CA LYS A 185 -8.78 8.62 -13.45
C LYS A 185 -10.14 9.31 -13.31
N LEU A 186 -10.30 10.42 -14.04
CA LEU A 186 -11.60 11.04 -14.29
C LEU A 186 -12.55 9.99 -14.89
N THR A 187 -13.48 9.46 -14.08
CA THR A 187 -14.75 9.02 -14.66
C THR A 187 -15.51 10.29 -14.98
N LEU A 188 -15.37 10.80 -16.21
CA LEU A 188 -16.38 11.68 -16.78
C LEU A 188 -17.68 10.87 -16.80
N LYS A 189 -18.47 10.95 -15.72
CA LYS A 189 -19.89 10.66 -15.81
C LYS A 189 -20.45 11.79 -16.66
N LEU A 190 -20.40 11.63 -17.99
CA LEU A 190 -21.20 12.42 -18.89
C LEU A 190 -22.64 12.25 -18.40
N LYS A 191 -23.18 13.29 -17.77
CA LYS A 191 -24.63 13.36 -17.56
C LYS A 191 -25.24 13.27 -18.95
N PRO A 192 -26.24 12.40 -19.19
CA PRO A 192 -27.01 12.48 -20.42
C PRO A 192 -27.53 13.91 -20.51
N SER A 193 -27.20 14.60 -21.60
CA SER A 193 -27.86 15.85 -21.96
C SER A 193 -29.35 15.58 -22.04
N LEU A 194 -30.12 16.32 -21.23
CA LEU A 194 -31.58 16.41 -21.30
C LEU A 194 -32.00 16.91 -22.69
#